data_AF-A0A965HGC6-F1
#
_entry.id   AF-A0A965HGC6-F1
#
_cell.length_a   1.000
_cell.length_b   1.000
_cell.length_c   1.000
_cell.angle_alpha   90.00
_cell.angle_beta   90.00
_cell.angle_gamma   90.00
#
_symmetry.space_group_name_H-M   'P 1'
#
loop_
_entity.id
_entity.type
_entity.pdbx_description
1 polymer ?
#
loop_
_entity_poly.entity_id
_entity_poly.type
_entity_poly.pdbx_seq_one_letter_code
_entity_poly.pdbx_strand_id
1 'polypeptide(L)'
;CHLKTFFVDLLEGGPSELRERVGKARVGNGFGMVVRHAVEELPVYGPSVQSGKEARGYHSAMQLLCRDQAMLESSYQDYLAGRPPTQPSVVAMTFSGIDPTLAPVGKHTLFTWAQYHTYELRNGENWDGIREREADKLYDLVCQYAPNMKGKMIGRYIQTPLDLERDLGLLRGNVMHFEMSLDQMFMFRPLPEISCYKAPMKGLYLTGASTHPGGGVFGASGRNTAKVILGWRG
;
A
#
# COMPACT_ATOMS: atom_id res chain seq x y z
N CYS A 1 5.33 -5.73 12.87
CA CYS A 1 6.19 -6.84 12.40
C CYS A 1 5.36 -7.79 11.54
N HIS A 2 5.89 -8.22 10.40
CA HIS A 2 5.25 -9.22 9.53
C HIS A 2 5.36 -10.61 10.17
N LEU A 3 4.26 -11.37 10.28
CA LEU A 3 4.29 -12.65 11.01
C LEU A 3 5.19 -13.69 10.34
N LYS A 4 5.31 -13.69 9.02
CA LYS A 4 6.31 -14.53 8.32
C LYS A 4 7.74 -14.23 8.78
N THR A 5 8.17 -12.97 8.77
CA THR A 5 9.48 -12.57 9.30
C THR A 5 9.65 -12.98 10.76
N PHE A 6 8.63 -12.74 11.60
CA PHE A 6 8.69 -13.14 13.00
C PHE A 6 8.91 -14.65 13.18
N PHE A 7 8.04 -15.50 12.61
CA PHE A 7 8.11 -16.95 12.81
C PHE A 7 9.28 -17.62 12.09
N VAL A 8 9.68 -17.09 10.92
CA VAL A 8 10.70 -17.72 10.07
C VAL A 8 12.10 -17.23 10.41
N ASP A 9 12.27 -15.94 10.69
CA ASP A 9 13.59 -15.32 10.78
C ASP A 9 13.98 -14.92 12.22
N LEU A 10 13.01 -14.54 13.06
CA LEU A 10 13.28 -13.98 14.39
C LEU A 10 13.03 -14.95 15.55
N LEU A 11 12.08 -15.88 15.40
CA LEU A 11 11.69 -16.78 16.48
C LEU A 11 12.63 -17.98 16.57
N GLU A 12 13.52 -17.95 17.56
CA GLU A 12 14.37 -19.09 17.93
C GLU A 12 13.61 -20.09 18.81
N GLY A 13 13.77 -21.39 18.53
CA GLY A 13 13.18 -22.46 19.36
C GLY A 13 11.64 -22.61 19.28
N GLY A 14 10.97 -21.97 18.32
CA GLY A 14 9.53 -22.10 18.09
C GLY A 14 9.12 -23.45 17.46
N PRO A 15 7.81 -23.78 17.44
CA PRO A 15 7.32 -25.02 16.82
C PRO A 15 7.70 -25.09 15.33
N SER A 16 8.50 -26.09 14.95
CA SER A 16 9.06 -26.22 13.60
C SER A 16 7.99 -26.34 12.52
N GLU A 17 6.93 -27.10 12.77
CA GLU A 17 5.80 -27.26 11.85
C GLU A 17 5.08 -25.92 11.60
N LEU A 18 4.84 -25.13 12.65
CA LEU A 18 4.21 -23.82 12.49
C LEU A 18 5.12 -22.87 11.69
N ARG A 19 6.42 -22.87 11.98
CA ARG A 19 7.41 -22.08 11.23
C ARG A 19 7.38 -22.43 9.74
N GLU A 20 7.37 -23.71 9.41
CA GLU A 20 7.30 -24.19 8.02
C GLU A 20 5.99 -23.74 7.34
N ARG A 21 4.85 -23.92 8.01
CA ARG A 21 3.54 -23.55 7.46
C ARG A 21 3.40 -22.04 7.25
N VAL A 22 3.86 -21.23 8.21
CA VAL A 22 3.90 -19.77 8.05
C VAL A 22 4.86 -19.37 6.92
N GLY A 23 5.98 -20.07 6.78
CA GLY A 23 6.91 -19.89 5.66
C GLY A 23 6.26 -20.11 4.28
N LYS A 24 5.32 -21.07 4.19
CA LYS A 24 4.57 -21.38 2.96
C LYS A 24 3.40 -20.43 2.68
N ALA A 25 2.94 -19.64 3.65
CA ALA A 25 1.87 -18.68 3.44
C ALA A 25 2.27 -17.62 2.38
N ARG A 26 1.35 -17.33 1.45
CA ARG A 26 1.65 -16.45 0.31
C ARG A 26 1.63 -15.00 0.75
N VAL A 27 2.71 -14.31 0.45
CA VAL A 27 2.85 -12.85 0.57
C VAL A 27 2.34 -12.15 -0.69
N GLY A 28 2.45 -12.80 -1.86
CA GLY A 28 2.07 -12.20 -3.14
C GLY A 28 3.23 -11.52 -3.84
N ASN A 29 2.99 -10.97 -5.03
CA ASN A 29 4.02 -10.28 -5.80
C ASN A 29 3.97 -8.76 -5.61
N GLY A 30 3.72 -8.31 -4.38
CA GLY A 30 3.60 -6.90 -4.04
C GLY A 30 2.23 -6.30 -4.32
N PHE A 31 2.03 -5.11 -3.77
CA PHE A 31 0.74 -4.42 -3.81
C PHE A 31 0.73 -3.24 -4.79
N GLY A 32 1.83 -2.49 -4.84
CA GLY A 32 1.91 -1.25 -5.60
C GLY A 32 3.14 -0.42 -5.23
N MET A 33 3.19 0.80 -5.78
CA MET A 33 4.21 1.79 -5.46
C MET A 33 3.57 3.11 -5.03
N VAL A 34 4.24 3.86 -4.18
CA VAL A 34 3.80 5.19 -3.74
C VAL A 34 4.88 6.22 -4.04
N VAL A 35 4.47 7.39 -4.50
CA VAL A 35 5.36 8.55 -4.69
C VAL A 35 4.76 9.74 -3.97
N ARG A 36 5.59 10.45 -3.23
CA ARG A 36 5.25 11.69 -2.52
C ARG A 36 5.93 12.83 -3.25
N HIS A 37 5.16 13.79 -3.71
CA HIS A 37 5.62 14.93 -4.49
C HIS A 37 5.46 16.19 -3.63
N ALA A 38 6.51 17.01 -3.58
CA ALA A 38 6.40 18.40 -3.18
C ALA A 38 6.06 19.22 -4.43
N VAL A 39 4.99 20.03 -4.37
CA VAL A 39 4.47 20.77 -5.52
C VAL A 39 4.21 22.23 -5.18
N GLU A 40 4.25 23.09 -6.20
CA GLU A 40 4.04 24.54 -6.05
C GLU A 40 2.59 24.92 -5.77
N GLU A 41 1.64 24.13 -6.25
CA GLU A 41 0.20 24.41 -6.16
C GLU A 41 -0.60 23.10 -6.13
N LEU A 42 -1.90 23.19 -5.86
CA LEU A 42 -2.79 22.05 -5.88
C LEU A 42 -3.22 21.68 -7.32
N PRO A 43 -3.47 20.38 -7.61
CA PRO A 43 -4.01 19.96 -8.90
C PRO A 43 -5.42 20.52 -9.18
N VAL A 44 -5.66 21.01 -10.40
CA VAL A 44 -6.98 21.49 -10.83
C VAL A 44 -7.61 20.47 -11.77
N TYR A 45 -8.55 19.66 -11.24
CA TYR A 45 -9.20 18.55 -11.96
C TYR A 45 -10.37 18.99 -12.85
N GLY A 46 -10.13 19.93 -13.77
CA GLY A 46 -11.10 20.39 -14.77
C GLY A 46 -11.61 21.82 -14.57
N PRO A 47 -12.35 22.35 -15.56
CA PRO A 47 -12.67 23.79 -15.66
C PRO A 47 -13.65 24.29 -14.59
N SER A 48 -14.50 23.43 -14.02
CA SER A 48 -15.39 23.80 -12.91
C SER A 48 -14.65 23.94 -11.58
N VAL A 49 -13.40 23.47 -11.49
CA VAL A 49 -12.61 23.42 -10.25
C VAL A 49 -11.58 24.56 -10.22
N GLN A 50 -11.99 25.78 -10.60
CA GLN A 50 -11.14 26.96 -10.47
C GLN A 50 -11.33 27.57 -9.09
N SER A 51 -10.40 27.29 -8.15
CA SER A 51 -10.23 27.89 -6.81
C SER A 51 -11.51 28.30 -6.05
N GLY A 52 -11.82 27.62 -4.94
CA GLY A 52 -12.96 27.99 -4.09
C GLY A 52 -13.37 26.88 -3.11
N LYS A 53 -14.58 26.98 -2.54
CA LYS A 53 -15.14 25.92 -1.66
C LYS A 53 -15.23 24.56 -2.38
N GLU A 54 -15.53 24.54 -3.67
CA GLU A 54 -15.60 23.30 -4.46
C GLU A 54 -14.23 22.64 -4.61
N ALA A 55 -13.17 23.42 -4.83
CA ALA A 55 -11.79 22.92 -4.84
C ALA A 55 -11.39 22.25 -3.52
N ARG A 56 -11.84 22.79 -2.37
CA ARG A 56 -11.60 22.15 -1.06
C ARG A 56 -12.22 20.76 -0.96
N GLY A 57 -13.37 20.52 -1.59
CA GLY A 57 -14.02 19.20 -1.59
C GLY A 57 -13.16 18.13 -2.26
N TYR A 58 -12.57 18.44 -3.43
CA TYR A 58 -11.65 17.53 -4.11
C TYR A 58 -10.40 17.27 -3.29
N HIS A 59 -9.77 18.31 -2.74
CA HIS A 59 -8.55 18.15 -1.94
C HIS A 59 -8.78 17.56 -0.54
N SER A 60 -10.05 17.33 -0.16
CA SER A 60 -10.41 16.63 1.09
C SER A 60 -10.72 15.15 0.90
N ALA A 61 -10.60 14.64 -0.33
CA ALA A 61 -10.87 13.24 -0.69
C ALA A 61 -9.67 12.60 -1.39
N MET A 62 -9.76 11.29 -1.64
CA MET A 62 -8.84 10.57 -2.51
C MET A 62 -9.40 10.57 -3.93
N GLN A 63 -8.58 10.91 -4.93
CA GLN A 63 -8.98 10.91 -6.34
C GLN A 63 -8.48 9.65 -7.02
N LEU A 64 -9.40 8.79 -7.47
CA LEU A 64 -9.05 7.70 -8.37
C LEU A 64 -8.92 8.25 -9.80
N LEU A 65 -7.69 8.46 -10.24
CA LEU A 65 -7.33 8.80 -11.61
C LEU A 65 -7.35 7.51 -12.43
N CYS A 66 -8.52 7.22 -12.98
CA CYS A 66 -8.77 6.06 -13.81
C CYS A 66 -9.86 6.40 -14.82
N ARG A 67 -9.58 6.22 -16.11
CA ARG A 67 -10.51 6.62 -17.17
C ARG A 67 -11.73 5.71 -17.23
N ASP A 68 -11.48 4.41 -17.17
CA ASP A 68 -12.48 3.37 -17.38
C ASP A 68 -12.02 2.05 -16.74
N GLN A 69 -12.88 1.05 -16.77
CA GLN A 69 -12.56 -0.28 -16.26
C GLN A 69 -11.46 -0.99 -17.07
N ALA A 70 -11.33 -0.69 -18.37
CA ALA A 70 -10.32 -1.31 -19.22
C ALA A 70 -8.89 -0.92 -18.79
N MET A 71 -8.71 0.29 -18.26
CA MET A 71 -7.45 0.74 -17.67
C MET A 71 -7.08 -0.05 -16.41
N LEU A 72 -8.05 -0.34 -15.52
CA LEU A 72 -7.84 -1.21 -14.35
C LEU A 72 -7.50 -2.64 -14.78
N GLU A 73 -8.26 -3.18 -15.72
CA GLU A 73 -8.04 -4.54 -16.24
C GLU A 73 -6.65 -4.64 -16.88
N SER A 74 -6.25 -3.67 -17.70
CA SER A 74 -4.92 -3.65 -18.31
C SER A 74 -3.80 -3.60 -17.25
N SER A 75 -3.97 -2.79 -16.20
CA SER A 75 -3.01 -2.76 -15.09
C SER A 75 -2.90 -4.10 -14.38
N TYR A 76 -4.05 -4.77 -14.16
CA TYR A 76 -4.08 -6.10 -13.55
C TYR A 76 -3.46 -7.18 -14.44
N GLN A 77 -3.68 -7.14 -15.76
CA GLN A 77 -3.04 -8.05 -16.71
C GLN A 77 -1.52 -7.86 -16.75
N ASP A 78 -1.04 -6.62 -16.67
CA ASP A 78 0.40 -6.33 -16.55
C ASP A 78 0.98 -6.90 -15.24
N TYR A 79 0.26 -6.80 -14.13
CA TYR A 79 0.63 -7.44 -12.86
C TYR A 79 0.72 -8.96 -12.98
N LEU A 80 -0.27 -9.62 -13.60
CA LEU A 80 -0.23 -11.07 -13.85
C LEU A 80 0.94 -11.48 -14.76
N ALA A 81 1.30 -10.61 -15.72
CA ALA A 81 2.46 -10.78 -16.57
C ALA A 81 3.81 -10.47 -15.88
N GLY A 82 3.79 -9.97 -14.64
CA GLY A 82 5.01 -9.66 -13.88
C GLY A 82 5.76 -8.44 -14.41
N ARG A 83 5.05 -7.41 -14.89
CA ARG A 83 5.66 -6.17 -15.38
C ARG A 83 4.91 -4.95 -14.80
N PRO A 84 5.56 -3.77 -14.73
CA PRO A 84 4.88 -2.57 -14.28
C PRO A 84 3.72 -2.21 -15.22
N PRO A 85 2.62 -1.62 -14.71
CA PRO A 85 1.50 -1.21 -15.55
C PRO A 85 1.92 -0.25 -16.67
N THR A 86 1.45 -0.55 -17.89
CA THR A 86 1.65 0.33 -19.05
C THR A 86 0.76 1.58 -18.94
N GLN A 87 -0.46 1.41 -18.44
CA GLN A 87 -1.42 2.48 -18.16
C GLN A 87 -1.87 2.39 -16.69
N PRO A 88 -1.06 2.88 -15.73
CA PRO A 88 -1.32 2.71 -14.31
C PRO A 88 -2.56 3.49 -13.88
N SER A 89 -3.42 2.91 -13.06
CA SER A 89 -4.41 3.68 -12.29
C SER A 89 -3.77 4.26 -11.03
N VAL A 90 -4.11 5.50 -10.68
CA VAL A 90 -3.49 6.21 -9.56
C VAL A 90 -4.56 6.72 -8.60
N VAL A 91 -4.37 6.49 -7.32
CA VAL A 91 -5.04 7.22 -6.26
C VAL A 91 -4.19 8.43 -5.90
N ALA A 92 -4.65 9.63 -6.28
CA ALA A 92 -4.02 10.90 -5.95
C ALA A 92 -4.60 11.48 -4.66
N MET A 93 -3.75 12.02 -3.80
CA MET A 93 -4.14 12.56 -2.49
C MET A 93 -3.36 13.83 -2.18
N THR A 94 -4.04 14.84 -1.63
CA THR A 94 -3.44 16.16 -1.35
C THR A 94 -3.67 16.60 0.09
N PHE A 95 -3.03 15.89 1.04
CA PHE A 95 -3.27 16.08 2.48
C PHE A 95 -3.01 17.51 2.98
N SER A 96 -2.04 18.22 2.40
CA SER A 96 -1.79 19.63 2.71
C SER A 96 -2.95 20.57 2.37
N GLY A 97 -3.91 20.13 1.54
CA GLY A 97 -5.15 20.87 1.26
C GLY A 97 -6.14 20.83 2.42
N ILE A 98 -6.05 19.81 3.28
CA ILE A 98 -6.82 19.66 4.53
C ILE A 98 -6.04 20.28 5.70
N ASP A 99 -4.76 19.90 5.84
CA ASP A 99 -3.90 20.33 6.93
C ASP A 99 -2.70 21.13 6.40
N PRO A 100 -2.74 22.48 6.48
CA PRO A 100 -1.67 23.31 5.95
C PRO A 100 -0.33 23.17 6.70
N THR A 101 -0.29 22.49 7.85
CA THR A 101 0.98 22.26 8.58
C THR A 101 1.88 21.21 7.91
N LEU A 102 1.33 20.44 6.96
CA LEU A 102 2.06 19.40 6.23
C LEU A 102 2.97 19.94 5.12
N ALA A 103 2.93 21.24 4.82
CA ALA A 103 3.78 21.87 3.82
C ALA A 103 4.12 23.33 4.19
N PRO A 104 5.23 23.89 3.67
CA PRO A 104 5.50 25.32 3.78
C PRO A 104 4.37 26.18 3.17
N VAL A 105 4.27 27.44 3.62
CA VAL A 105 3.26 28.38 3.12
C VAL A 105 3.32 28.49 1.59
N GLY A 106 2.16 28.31 0.95
CA GLY A 106 2.02 28.37 -0.52
C GLY A 106 2.61 27.17 -1.25
N LYS A 107 2.99 26.09 -0.56
CA LYS A 107 3.44 24.82 -1.13
C LYS A 107 2.50 23.71 -0.70
N HIS A 108 2.53 22.59 -1.43
CA HIS A 108 1.64 21.46 -1.15
C HIS A 108 2.35 20.12 -1.29
N THR A 109 1.76 19.10 -0.66
CA THR A 109 2.10 17.70 -0.86
C THR A 109 1.07 17.06 -1.79
N LEU A 110 1.54 16.33 -2.78
CA LEU A 110 0.73 15.47 -3.64
C LEU A 110 1.26 14.04 -3.53
N PHE A 111 0.41 13.09 -3.18
CA PHE A 111 0.75 11.69 -3.10
C PHE A 111 0.10 10.97 -4.26
N THR A 112 0.85 10.13 -4.95
CA THR A 112 0.34 9.22 -5.99
C THR A 112 0.59 7.79 -5.53
N TRP A 113 -0.48 7.03 -5.30
CA TRP A 113 -0.41 5.61 -5.00
C TRP A 113 -0.96 4.83 -6.19
N ALA A 114 -0.17 3.92 -6.75
CA ALA A 114 -0.60 3.08 -7.86
C ALA A 114 -0.57 1.62 -7.45
N GLN A 115 -1.68 0.91 -7.71
CA GLN A 115 -1.77 -0.53 -7.51
C GLN A 115 -1.07 -1.28 -8.65
N TYR A 116 -0.93 -2.60 -8.50
CA TYR A 116 -0.47 -3.50 -9.57
C TYR A 116 0.99 -3.32 -10.01
N HIS A 117 1.80 -2.61 -9.23
CA HIS A 117 3.26 -2.58 -9.43
C HIS A 117 3.88 -3.78 -8.70
N THR A 118 4.31 -4.77 -9.47
CA THR A 118 4.82 -6.05 -8.96
C THR A 118 6.20 -5.93 -8.34
N TYR A 119 6.45 -6.58 -7.21
CA TYR A 119 7.77 -6.63 -6.59
C TYR A 119 8.83 -7.28 -7.50
N GLU A 120 8.55 -8.49 -7.98
CA GLU A 120 9.44 -9.24 -8.87
C GLU A 120 9.00 -9.05 -10.31
N LEU A 121 9.94 -8.56 -11.14
CA LEU A 121 9.73 -8.26 -12.54
C LEU A 121 10.22 -9.42 -13.41
N ARG A 122 9.38 -9.92 -14.32
CA ARG A 122 9.69 -11.06 -15.21
C ARG A 122 10.49 -10.66 -16.44
N ASN A 123 10.58 -9.37 -16.75
CA ASN A 123 11.30 -8.84 -17.91
C ASN A 123 12.79 -8.59 -17.63
N GLY A 124 13.30 -8.95 -16.45
CA GLY A 124 14.70 -8.78 -16.07
C GLY A 124 15.07 -7.36 -15.60
N GLU A 125 14.11 -6.43 -15.54
CA GLU A 125 14.34 -5.12 -14.96
C GLU A 125 14.43 -5.18 -13.43
N ASN A 126 15.02 -4.13 -12.83
CA ASN A 126 15.05 -3.93 -11.38
C ASN A 126 14.45 -2.55 -11.05
N TRP A 127 13.64 -2.49 -10.00
CA TRP A 127 13.07 -1.26 -9.45
C TRP A 127 14.08 -0.13 -9.25
N ASP A 128 15.29 -0.41 -8.78
CA ASP A 128 16.34 0.62 -8.63
C ASP A 128 16.65 1.34 -9.96
N GLY A 129 16.58 0.63 -11.09
CA GLY A 129 16.82 1.19 -12.42
C GLY A 129 15.61 1.82 -13.10
N ILE A 130 14.39 1.46 -12.69
CA ILE A 130 13.15 1.91 -13.37
C ILE A 130 12.28 2.85 -12.51
N ARG A 131 12.62 3.07 -11.23
CA ARG A 131 11.78 3.83 -10.28
C ARG A 131 11.40 5.22 -10.77
N GLU A 132 12.34 5.95 -11.38
CA GLU A 132 12.12 7.31 -11.87
C GLU A 132 11.14 7.27 -13.05
N ARG A 133 11.35 6.36 -14.00
CA ARG A 133 10.44 6.14 -15.15
C ARG A 133 9.03 5.81 -14.70
N GLU A 134 8.86 4.91 -13.73
CA GLU A 134 7.54 4.54 -13.25
C GLU A 134 6.89 5.69 -12.44
N ALA A 135 7.68 6.45 -11.66
CA ALA A 135 7.19 7.64 -10.97
C ALA A 135 6.76 8.76 -11.94
N ASP A 136 7.47 8.93 -13.06
CA ASP A 136 7.10 9.85 -14.13
C ASP A 136 5.74 9.48 -14.71
N LYS A 137 5.48 8.19 -15.02
CA LYS A 137 4.16 7.75 -15.50
C LYS A 137 3.02 8.13 -14.55
N LEU A 138 3.24 7.98 -13.23
CA LEU A 138 2.20 8.33 -12.24
C LEU A 138 1.93 9.84 -12.22
N TYR A 139 2.99 10.66 -12.29
CA TYR A 139 2.85 12.12 -12.29
C TYR A 139 2.30 12.65 -13.62
N ASP A 140 2.69 12.05 -14.74
CA ASP A 140 2.16 12.37 -16.07
C ASP A 140 0.66 12.11 -16.13
N LEU A 141 0.18 11.04 -15.49
CA LEU A 141 -1.26 10.81 -15.36
C LEU A 141 -1.93 11.92 -14.55
N VAL A 142 -1.33 12.37 -13.45
CA VAL A 142 -1.84 13.56 -12.73
C VAL A 142 -1.91 14.75 -13.68
N CYS A 143 -0.88 15.00 -14.49
CA CYS A 143 -0.86 16.11 -15.44
C CYS A 143 -1.87 15.97 -16.58
N GLN A 144 -2.29 14.75 -16.93
CA GLN A 144 -3.38 14.53 -17.90
C GLN A 144 -4.74 14.96 -17.31
N TYR A 145 -4.99 14.66 -16.04
CA TYR A 145 -6.22 15.03 -15.34
C TYR A 145 -6.21 16.45 -14.75
N ALA A 146 -5.04 16.98 -14.45
CA ALA A 146 -4.80 18.31 -13.90
C ALA A 146 -3.64 19.00 -14.64
N PRO A 147 -3.90 19.58 -15.83
CA PRO A 147 -2.85 20.13 -16.70
C PRO A 147 -1.99 21.24 -16.07
N ASN A 148 -2.51 21.94 -15.05
CA ASN A 148 -1.76 22.97 -14.32
C ASN A 148 -0.52 22.39 -13.60
N MET A 149 -0.50 21.10 -13.31
CA MET A 149 0.62 20.44 -12.59
C MET A 149 1.90 20.29 -13.44
N LYS A 150 1.84 20.52 -14.75
CA LYS A 150 3.02 20.44 -15.61
C LYS A 150 4.06 21.47 -15.16
N GLY A 151 5.28 21.01 -14.86
CA GLY A 151 6.37 21.87 -14.38
C GLY A 151 6.20 22.39 -12.95
N LYS A 152 5.25 21.86 -12.17
CA LYS A 152 4.97 22.29 -10.78
C LYS A 152 5.58 21.40 -9.69
N MET A 153 6.28 20.34 -10.08
CA MET A 153 6.98 19.48 -9.14
C MET A 153 8.28 20.13 -8.67
N ILE A 154 8.43 20.28 -7.36
CA ILE A 154 9.64 20.79 -6.70
C ILE A 154 10.60 19.62 -6.43
N GLY A 155 10.05 18.48 -6.03
CA GLY A 155 10.81 17.26 -5.77
C GLY A 155 9.89 16.09 -5.44
N ARG A 156 10.48 14.90 -5.36
CA ARG A 156 9.75 13.66 -5.07
C ARG A 156 10.52 12.72 -4.16
N TYR A 157 9.77 11.90 -3.45
CA TYR A 157 10.25 10.73 -2.71
C TYR A 157 9.48 9.50 -3.20
N ILE A 158 10.20 8.57 -3.80
CA ILE A 158 9.64 7.36 -4.42
C ILE A 158 9.81 6.20 -3.46
N GLN A 159 8.76 5.40 -3.26
CA GLN A 159 8.85 4.09 -2.62
C GLN A 159 8.26 3.04 -3.54
N THR A 160 9.14 2.29 -4.19
CA THR A 160 8.82 1.10 -4.99
C THR A 160 8.46 -0.08 -4.08
N PRO A 161 7.89 -1.18 -4.61
CA PRO A 161 7.70 -2.40 -3.82
C PRO A 161 8.99 -2.89 -3.14
N LEU A 162 10.14 -2.68 -3.79
CA LEU A 162 11.45 -3.03 -3.26
C LEU A 162 11.87 -2.14 -2.08
N ASP A 163 11.66 -0.83 -2.20
CA ASP A 163 11.93 0.12 -1.10
C ASP A 163 11.02 -0.18 0.11
N LEU A 164 9.75 -0.52 -0.12
CA LEU A 164 8.82 -0.89 0.96
C LEU A 164 9.30 -2.12 1.77
N GLU A 165 9.93 -3.09 1.11
CA GLU A 165 10.53 -4.23 1.82
C GLU A 165 11.79 -3.82 2.58
N ARG A 166 12.72 -3.10 1.92
CA ARG A 166 14.01 -2.69 2.50
C ARG A 166 13.83 -1.75 3.70
N ASP A 167 12.96 -0.76 3.58
CA ASP A 167 12.86 0.34 4.56
C ASP A 167 11.87 0.03 5.70
N LEU A 168 10.81 -0.74 5.41
CA LEU A 168 9.70 -0.95 6.34
C LEU A 168 9.52 -2.42 6.75
N GLY A 169 10.29 -3.34 6.17
CA GLY A 169 10.13 -4.79 6.41
C GLY A 169 8.80 -5.34 5.90
N LEU A 170 8.17 -4.66 4.93
CA LEU A 170 6.97 -5.14 4.27
C LEU A 170 7.38 -6.14 3.19
N LEU A 171 7.35 -7.43 3.53
CA LEU A 171 7.74 -8.49 2.60
C LEU A 171 7.07 -8.30 1.22
N ARG A 172 7.90 -8.32 0.18
CA ARG A 172 7.58 -8.07 -1.23
C ARG A 172 6.75 -6.79 -1.46
N GLY A 173 6.83 -5.80 -0.57
CA GLY A 173 6.02 -4.57 -0.62
C GLY A 173 4.52 -4.78 -0.39
N ASN A 174 4.09 -5.89 0.21
CA ASN A 174 2.67 -6.11 0.50
C ASN A 174 2.25 -5.48 1.85
N VAL A 175 1.52 -4.36 1.78
CA VAL A 175 0.96 -3.66 2.95
C VAL A 175 -0.08 -4.49 3.72
N MET A 176 -0.67 -5.50 3.08
CA MET A 176 -1.57 -6.45 3.72
C MET A 176 -0.79 -7.55 4.45
N HIS A 177 0.53 -7.63 4.33
CA HIS A 177 1.41 -8.73 4.75
C HIS A 177 1.20 -10.02 3.95
N PHE A 178 0.09 -10.71 4.15
CA PHE A 178 -0.27 -11.91 3.39
C PHE A 178 -1.29 -11.58 2.30
N GLU A 179 -1.33 -12.41 1.26
CA GLU A 179 -2.34 -12.35 0.21
C GLU A 179 -3.76 -12.28 0.78
N MET A 180 -4.64 -11.59 0.05
CA MET A 180 -6.05 -11.41 0.39
C MET A 180 -6.93 -12.33 -0.45
N SER A 181 -6.48 -13.58 -0.63
CA SER A 181 -7.26 -14.65 -1.28
C SER A 181 -8.19 -15.33 -0.27
N LEU A 182 -9.24 -15.99 -0.76
CA LEU A 182 -10.24 -16.63 0.08
C LEU A 182 -9.64 -17.63 1.09
N ASP A 183 -8.59 -18.34 0.71
CA ASP A 183 -7.87 -19.30 1.54
C ASP A 183 -6.86 -18.68 2.52
N GLN A 184 -6.67 -17.36 2.51
CA GLN A 184 -5.80 -16.61 3.43
C GLN A 184 -6.52 -15.42 4.09
N MET A 185 -7.85 -15.47 4.15
CA MET A 185 -8.73 -14.51 4.79
C MET A 185 -9.56 -15.13 5.92
N PHE A 186 -10.25 -14.29 6.70
CA PHE A 186 -11.12 -14.72 7.80
C PHE A 186 -10.40 -15.66 8.80
N MET A 187 -11.01 -16.79 9.14
CA MET A 187 -10.45 -17.80 10.03
C MET A 187 -9.20 -18.50 9.47
N PHE A 188 -8.86 -18.30 8.21
CA PHE A 188 -7.63 -18.82 7.60
C PHE A 188 -6.44 -17.86 7.73
N ARG A 189 -6.62 -16.67 8.33
CA ARG A 189 -5.58 -15.64 8.44
C ARG A 189 -4.99 -15.53 9.87
N PRO A 190 -3.65 -15.63 10.04
CA PRO A 190 -2.64 -15.94 9.01
C PRO A 190 -2.63 -17.41 8.60
N LEU A 191 -3.06 -18.30 9.51
CA LEU A 191 -3.29 -19.73 9.34
C LEU A 191 -4.40 -20.15 10.33
N PRO A 192 -5.19 -21.21 10.06
CA PRO A 192 -6.27 -21.66 10.94
C PRO A 192 -5.88 -21.88 12.41
N GLU A 193 -4.71 -22.46 12.67
CA GLU A 193 -4.23 -22.81 14.01
C GLU A 193 -3.84 -21.59 14.88
N ILE A 194 -3.63 -20.43 14.27
CA ILE A 194 -3.21 -19.18 14.95
C ILE A 194 -4.07 -17.97 14.55
N SER A 195 -5.23 -18.20 13.93
CA SER A 195 -6.17 -17.14 13.54
C SER A 195 -6.96 -16.56 14.72
N CYS A 196 -6.87 -17.20 15.89
CA CYS A 196 -7.49 -16.76 17.14
C CYS A 196 -6.65 -15.74 17.93
N TYR A 197 -5.69 -15.06 17.29
CA TYR A 197 -4.80 -14.05 17.88
C TYR A 197 -3.89 -14.57 19.01
N LYS A 198 -3.74 -15.89 19.13
CA LYS A 198 -2.78 -16.55 20.04
C LYS A 198 -1.83 -17.42 19.24
N ALA A 199 -0.55 -17.41 19.62
CA ALA A 199 0.40 -18.40 19.16
C ALA A 199 0.44 -19.60 20.14
N PRO A 200 1.03 -20.75 19.75
CA PRO A 200 1.17 -21.91 20.65
C PRO A 200 2.07 -21.66 21.86
N MET A 201 2.87 -20.59 21.84
CA MET A 201 3.74 -20.18 22.94
C MET A 201 2.95 -19.45 24.01
N LYS A 202 3.12 -19.86 25.27
CA LYS A 202 2.45 -19.24 26.41
C LYS A 202 2.77 -17.74 26.47
N GLY A 203 1.73 -16.91 26.51
CA GLY A 203 1.86 -15.46 26.63
C GLY A 203 2.13 -14.72 25.31
N LEU A 204 2.22 -15.42 24.18
CA LEU A 204 2.40 -14.78 22.87
C LEU A 204 1.07 -14.59 22.13
N TYR A 205 0.78 -13.34 21.81
CA TYR A 205 -0.42 -12.92 21.10
C TYR A 205 -0.06 -12.26 19.76
N LEU A 206 -0.92 -12.43 18.78
CA LEU A 206 -0.68 -12.00 17.41
C LEU A 206 -1.61 -10.82 17.07
N THR A 207 -1.07 -9.79 16.43
CA THR A 207 -1.83 -8.60 16.00
C THR A 207 -1.20 -7.95 14.77
N GLY A 208 -1.92 -7.00 14.16
CA GLY A 208 -1.51 -6.27 12.96
C GLY A 208 -1.97 -6.92 11.66
N ALA A 209 -1.45 -6.41 10.53
CA ALA A 209 -1.94 -6.70 9.18
C ALA A 209 -1.89 -8.19 8.76
N SER A 210 -1.00 -8.97 9.39
CA SER A 210 -0.93 -10.42 9.18
C SER A 210 -2.10 -11.20 9.79
N THR A 211 -2.90 -10.60 10.67
CA THR A 211 -4.08 -11.24 11.30
C THR A 211 -5.36 -10.73 10.67
N HIS A 212 -6.46 -11.47 10.80
CA HIS A 212 -7.77 -10.94 10.41
C HIS A 212 -8.06 -9.63 11.16
N PRO A 213 -8.71 -8.63 10.56
CA PRO A 213 -9.24 -8.53 9.19
C PRO A 213 -8.26 -8.26 8.04
N GLY A 214 -6.99 -8.05 8.32
CA GLY A 214 -5.95 -7.75 7.32
C GLY A 214 -5.30 -6.39 7.56
N GLY A 215 -4.56 -5.92 6.56
CA GLY A 215 -3.96 -4.58 6.56
C GLY A 215 -4.99 -3.45 6.54
N GLY A 216 -4.53 -2.25 6.89
CA GLY A 216 -5.35 -1.04 7.00
C GLY A 216 -5.31 -0.41 8.39
N VAL A 217 -5.67 0.87 8.46
CA VAL A 217 -5.59 1.68 9.69
C VAL A 217 -6.97 1.83 10.33
N PHE A 218 -7.55 0.72 10.81
CA PHE A 218 -8.89 0.73 11.44
C PHE A 218 -8.95 -0.02 12.79
N GLY A 219 -7.80 -0.42 13.34
CA GLY A 219 -7.65 -0.88 14.73
C GLY A 219 -8.32 -2.21 15.10
N ALA A 220 -9.05 -2.86 14.18
CA ALA A 220 -9.83 -4.05 14.47
C ALA A 220 -8.98 -5.23 14.96
N SER A 221 -7.82 -5.48 14.32
CA SER A 221 -6.90 -6.53 14.75
C SER A 221 -6.42 -6.29 16.20
N GLY A 222 -5.98 -5.08 16.53
CA GLY A 222 -5.57 -4.72 17.89
C GLY A 222 -6.69 -4.90 18.91
N ARG A 223 -7.90 -4.46 18.58
CA ARG A 223 -9.10 -4.67 19.41
C ARG A 223 -9.38 -6.16 19.62
N ASN A 224 -9.27 -6.99 18.58
CA ASN A 224 -9.53 -8.42 18.67
C ASN A 224 -8.47 -9.12 19.53
N THR A 225 -7.18 -8.82 19.33
CA THR A 225 -6.10 -9.32 20.17
C THR A 225 -6.31 -8.93 21.64
N ALA A 226 -6.68 -7.68 21.93
CA ALA A 226 -6.94 -7.21 23.28
C ALA A 226 -8.07 -7.98 23.97
N LYS A 227 -9.18 -8.25 23.27
CA LYS A 227 -10.29 -9.07 23.79
C LYS A 227 -9.83 -10.48 24.18
N VAL A 228 -8.96 -11.06 23.36
CA VAL A 228 -8.39 -12.39 23.58
C VAL A 228 -7.44 -12.41 24.79
N ILE A 229 -6.65 -11.35 25.00
CA ILE A 229 -5.79 -11.17 26.18
C ILE A 229 -6.63 -11.01 27.45
N LEU A 230 -7.67 -10.18 27.40
CA LEU A 230 -8.53 -9.88 28.55
C LEU A 230 -9.51 -11.02 28.88
N GLY A 231 -9.58 -12.06 28.06
CA GLY A 231 -10.53 -13.16 28.24
C GLY A 231 -11.99 -12.74 28.05
N TRP A 232 -12.24 -11.70 27.23
CA TRP A 232 -13.58 -11.15 27.03
C TRP A 232 -14.50 -12.19 26.36
N ARG A 233 -15.59 -12.52 27.04
CA ARG A 233 -16.73 -13.28 26.50
C ARG A 233 -17.84 -12.24 26.33
N GLY A 234 -18.28 -12.04 25.10
CA GLY A 234 -19.13 -10.92 24.67
C GLY A 234 -20.39 -10.72 25.50
#